data_AF-Q28EF2-F1
#
_entry.id   AF-Q28EF2-F1
#
_cell.length_a   1.000
_cell.length_b   1.000
_cell.length_c   1.000
_cell.angle_alpha   90.00
_cell.angle_beta   90.00
_cell.angle_gamma   90.00
#
_symmetry.space_group_name_H-M   'P 1'
#
loop_
_entity.id
_entity.type
_entity.pdbx_description
1 polymer ?
#
loop_
_entity_poly.entity_id
_entity_poly.type
_entity_poly.pdbx_seq_one_letter_code
_entity_poly.pdbx_strand_id
1 'polypeptide(L)'
;WPAVGRGSRTTYGGVSGNAIRPIALRAVSAIARALPGFPILATGGIDSAESGLQFLHSGASVLQVCSAVQNQDFTVIEDYCTGLKALLYLKSIDELQDWDGQSPPTIRHQKGKPVPTIAEIKGEKLPSFGPYLEKRKRILAENKINDLTCNTSPVTKEKTHFVPNKPIPSVKDVIGRALQYIGSYSQLNIQEQVVALIDEEMCINCGKCYMTCNDSGYQAIEFDPETHLTTVTDSCTGCTLCLSVCPIIDCIKMVARTTPYVPKRGLPLTVNPVC
;
A
#
# COMPACT_ATOMS: atom_id res chain seq x y z
N TRP A 1 -34.02 5.04 5.27
CA TRP A 1 -33.57 4.98 6.67
C TRP A 1 -32.47 6.03 6.83
N PRO A 2 -32.60 7.02 7.72
CA PRO A 2 -33.59 7.12 8.79
C PRO A 2 -34.99 7.50 8.26
N ALA A 3 -36.01 7.27 9.09
CA ALA A 3 -37.39 7.67 8.83
C ALA A 3 -37.98 8.20 10.14
N VAL A 4 -38.68 9.34 10.09
CA VAL A 4 -39.21 10.04 11.26
C VAL A 4 -40.72 10.13 11.19
N GLY A 5 -41.37 9.73 12.29
CA GLY A 5 -42.83 9.80 12.47
C GLY A 5 -43.63 8.86 11.56
N ARG A 6 -44.96 8.93 11.67
CA ARG A 6 -45.90 8.09 10.90
C ARG A 6 -45.84 8.31 9.39
N GLY A 7 -45.41 9.51 8.96
CA GLY A 7 -45.24 9.83 7.54
C GLY A 7 -43.92 9.36 6.95
N SER A 8 -43.09 8.63 7.70
CA SER A 8 -41.79 8.10 7.25
C SER A 8 -40.90 9.14 6.57
N ARG A 9 -40.89 10.38 7.08
CA ARG A 9 -40.18 11.50 6.45
C ARG A 9 -38.69 11.44 6.76
N THR A 10 -37.89 12.10 5.94
CA THR A 10 -36.46 12.32 6.18
C THR A 10 -36.03 13.69 5.61
N THR A 11 -34.82 14.12 5.90
CA THR A 11 -34.15 15.27 5.30
C THR A 11 -32.68 14.93 5.05
N TYR A 12 -31.94 15.76 4.31
CA TYR A 12 -30.51 15.55 4.13
C TYR A 12 -29.78 15.59 5.48
N GLY A 13 -28.94 14.59 5.73
CA GLY A 13 -28.12 14.48 6.93
C GLY A 13 -26.64 14.75 6.65
N GLY A 14 -25.83 14.74 7.71
CA GLY A 14 -24.36 14.79 7.62
C GLY A 14 -23.77 13.38 7.59
N VAL A 15 -22.88 13.12 6.63
CA VAL A 15 -22.09 11.88 6.59
C VAL A 15 -20.82 12.07 7.42
N SER A 16 -20.45 11.07 8.21
CA SER A 16 -19.24 11.06 9.04
C SER A 16 -18.41 9.79 8.83
N GLY A 17 -17.33 9.62 9.60
CA GLY A 17 -16.48 8.43 9.56
C GLY A 17 -15.49 8.37 8.39
N ASN A 18 -14.93 7.19 8.17
CA ASN A 18 -13.81 6.98 7.24
C ASN A 18 -14.15 7.32 5.78
N ALA A 19 -15.44 7.21 5.43
CA ALA A 19 -15.93 7.54 4.09
C ALA A 19 -15.62 9.00 3.68
N ILE A 20 -15.58 9.94 4.64
CA ILE A 20 -15.28 11.35 4.38
C ILE A 20 -13.81 11.72 4.62
N ARG A 21 -12.96 10.78 5.06
CA ARG A 21 -11.53 11.04 5.34
C ARG A 21 -10.80 11.67 4.14
N PRO A 22 -10.98 11.22 2.88
CA PRO A 22 -10.33 11.86 1.73
C PRO A 22 -10.73 13.33 1.54
N ILE A 23 -11.99 13.68 1.82
CA ILE A 23 -12.50 15.06 1.75
C ILE A 23 -11.84 15.91 2.84
N ALA A 24 -11.76 15.38 4.06
CA ALA A 24 -11.15 16.05 5.20
C ALA A 24 -9.63 16.26 5.01
N LEU A 25 -8.89 15.25 4.57
CA LEU A 25 -7.45 15.38 4.27
C LEU A 25 -7.18 16.43 3.19
N ARG A 26 -8.00 16.46 2.13
CA ARG A 26 -7.94 17.51 1.10
C ARG A 26 -8.19 18.90 1.70
N ALA A 27 -9.20 19.06 2.55
CA ALA A 27 -9.52 20.35 3.16
C ALA A 27 -8.38 20.85 4.06
N VAL A 28 -7.87 19.98 4.95
CA VAL A 28 -6.78 20.31 5.87
C VAL A 28 -5.52 20.70 5.10
N SER A 29 -5.08 19.89 4.14
CA SER A 29 -3.88 20.19 3.35
C SER A 29 -4.04 21.43 2.47
N ALA A 30 -5.21 21.66 1.88
CA ALA A 30 -5.46 22.87 1.09
C ALA A 30 -5.42 24.14 1.95
N ILE A 31 -6.04 24.13 3.14
CA ILE A 31 -6.00 25.26 4.08
C ILE A 31 -4.57 25.47 4.57
N ALA A 32 -3.85 24.42 4.98
CA ALA A 32 -2.49 24.53 5.48
C ALA A 32 -1.50 25.07 4.43
N ARG A 33 -1.69 24.75 3.14
CA ARG A 33 -0.92 25.33 2.04
C ARG A 33 -1.29 26.78 1.77
N ALA A 34 -2.58 27.14 1.85
CA ALA A 34 -3.05 28.49 1.57
C ALA A 34 -2.72 29.47 2.71
N LEU A 35 -2.71 28.99 3.96
CA LEU A 35 -2.49 29.77 5.17
C LEU A 35 -1.40 29.11 6.05
N PRO A 36 -0.12 29.16 5.65
CA PRO A 36 0.95 28.52 6.41
C PRO A 36 1.01 29.03 7.87
N GLY A 37 1.03 28.09 8.82
CA GLY A 37 1.06 28.39 10.26
C GLY A 37 -0.30 28.70 10.90
N PHE A 38 -1.38 28.78 10.13
CA PHE A 38 -2.72 28.93 10.69
C PHE A 38 -3.13 27.66 11.46
N PRO A 39 -3.54 27.75 12.74
CA PRO A 39 -3.92 26.55 13.50
C PRO A 39 -5.13 25.82 12.92
N ILE A 40 -4.99 24.51 12.69
CA ILE A 40 -6.06 23.65 12.16
C ILE A 40 -6.35 22.53 13.16
N LEU A 41 -7.63 22.38 13.51
CA LEU A 41 -8.16 21.25 14.26
C LEU A 41 -8.82 20.29 13.27
N ALA A 42 -8.20 19.14 13.00
CA ALA A 42 -8.72 18.19 12.03
C ALA A 42 -9.88 17.37 12.58
N THR A 43 -10.86 17.09 11.73
CA THR A 43 -11.97 16.16 11.99
C THR A 43 -12.40 15.53 10.67
N GLY A 44 -12.90 14.29 10.72
CA GLY A 44 -13.38 13.55 9.55
C GLY A 44 -12.66 12.23 9.34
N GLY A 45 -13.17 11.18 9.99
CA GLY A 45 -12.69 9.82 9.79
C GLY A 45 -11.33 9.50 10.41
N ILE A 46 -10.93 10.19 11.47
CA ILE A 46 -9.77 9.80 12.30
C ILE A 46 -10.20 8.65 13.21
N ASP A 47 -9.48 7.53 13.13
CA ASP A 47 -9.81 6.28 13.80
C ASP A 47 -8.60 5.49 14.31
N SER A 48 -7.38 5.99 14.11
CA SER A 48 -6.14 5.35 14.54
C SER A 48 -5.02 6.37 14.71
N ALA A 49 -3.91 5.97 15.34
CA ALA A 49 -2.69 6.78 15.39
C ALA A 49 -2.12 7.08 13.99
N GLU A 50 -2.20 6.12 13.07
CA GLU A 50 -1.73 6.25 11.69
C GLU A 50 -2.57 7.29 10.94
N SER A 51 -3.90 7.17 10.96
CA SER A 51 -4.77 8.15 10.30
C SER A 51 -4.64 9.53 10.96
N GLY A 52 -4.45 9.59 12.27
CA GLY A 52 -4.10 10.83 12.98
C GLY A 52 -2.80 11.47 12.50
N LEU A 53 -1.73 10.68 12.35
CA LEU A 53 -0.44 11.17 11.83
C LEU A 53 -0.56 11.71 10.40
N GLN A 54 -1.42 11.14 9.55
CA GLN A 54 -1.69 11.68 8.21
C GLN A 54 -2.26 13.10 8.28
N PHE A 55 -3.15 13.40 9.23
CA PHE A 55 -3.68 14.75 9.41
C PHE A 55 -2.64 15.72 9.97
N LEU A 56 -1.77 15.28 10.89
CA LEU A 56 -0.63 16.08 11.35
C LEU A 56 0.29 16.41 10.17
N HIS A 57 0.71 15.40 9.39
CA HIS A 57 1.50 15.60 8.17
C HIS A 57 0.81 16.51 7.14
N SER A 58 -0.52 16.54 7.12
CA SER A 58 -1.32 17.43 6.25
C SER A 58 -1.44 18.86 6.78
N GLY A 59 -0.97 19.15 8.00
CA GLY A 59 -0.91 20.50 8.56
C GLY A 59 -1.80 20.76 9.78
N ALA A 60 -2.56 19.77 10.26
CA ALA A 60 -3.32 19.90 11.50
C ALA A 60 -2.42 19.88 12.74
N SER A 61 -2.84 20.55 13.81
CA SER A 61 -2.12 20.56 15.09
C SER A 61 -2.77 19.64 16.13
N VAL A 62 -4.08 19.44 16.06
CA VAL A 62 -4.83 18.54 16.94
C VAL A 62 -5.92 17.80 16.16
N LEU A 63 -6.39 16.70 16.73
CA LEU A 63 -7.20 15.67 16.06
C LEU A 63 -8.50 15.46 16.86
N GLN A 64 -9.65 15.73 16.24
CA GLN A 64 -10.97 15.47 16.82
C GLN A 64 -11.52 14.14 16.32
N VAL A 65 -12.21 13.42 17.21
CA VAL A 65 -12.74 12.07 16.93
C VAL A 65 -14.22 12.02 17.33
N CYS A 66 -15.03 11.37 16.49
CA CYS A 66 -16.45 11.11 16.75
C CYS A 66 -16.82 9.69 16.34
N SER A 67 -16.85 9.41 15.03
CA SER A 67 -17.33 8.12 14.50
C SER A 67 -16.54 6.90 14.99
N ALA A 68 -15.23 7.02 15.24
CA ALA A 68 -14.45 5.91 15.78
C ALA A 68 -14.87 5.55 17.21
N VAL A 69 -15.21 6.55 18.04
CA VAL A 69 -15.79 6.32 19.37
C VAL A 69 -17.21 5.76 19.25
N GLN A 70 -18.02 6.25 18.31
CA GLN A 70 -19.36 5.67 18.07
C GLN A 70 -19.29 4.19 17.65
N ASN A 71 -18.24 3.79 16.93
CA ASN A 71 -18.01 2.40 16.53
C ASN A 71 -17.42 1.53 17.63
N GLN A 72 -16.92 2.13 18.72
CA GLN A 72 -16.23 1.45 19.80
C GLN A 72 -16.61 2.13 21.13
N ASP A 73 -15.63 2.66 21.87
CA ASP A 73 -15.80 3.33 23.16
C ASP A 73 -14.58 4.23 23.42
N PHE A 74 -14.51 4.85 24.61
CA PHE A 74 -13.44 5.80 24.92
C PHE A 74 -12.04 5.20 25.06
N THR A 75 -11.91 3.88 25.24
CA THR A 75 -10.61 3.21 25.43
C THR A 75 -9.72 3.25 24.20
N VAL A 76 -10.27 3.56 23.01
CA VAL A 76 -9.49 3.79 21.78
C VAL A 76 -8.42 4.88 21.94
N ILE A 77 -8.54 5.77 22.92
CA ILE A 77 -7.51 6.77 23.22
C ILE A 77 -6.16 6.14 23.63
N GLU A 78 -6.18 4.96 24.26
CA GLU A 78 -4.96 4.25 24.67
C GLU A 78 -4.19 3.75 23.44
N ASP A 79 -4.91 3.19 22.46
CA ASP A 79 -4.37 2.79 21.16
C ASP A 79 -3.81 4.00 20.39
N TYR A 80 -4.54 5.12 20.36
CA TYR A 80 -4.08 6.33 19.66
C TYR A 80 -2.78 6.88 20.26
N CYS A 81 -2.70 6.91 21.58
CA CYS A 81 -1.53 7.44 22.27
C CYS A 81 -0.30 6.53 22.11
N THR A 82 -0.48 5.22 22.29
CA THR A 82 0.63 4.24 22.17
C THR A 82 1.08 4.09 20.73
N GLY A 83 0.15 4.01 19.78
CA GLY A 83 0.43 3.98 18.34
C GLY A 83 1.19 5.22 17.86
N LEU A 84 0.81 6.42 18.31
CA LEU A 84 1.51 7.65 17.89
C LEU A 84 2.92 7.70 18.48
N LYS A 85 3.11 7.29 19.74
CA LYS A 85 4.44 7.15 20.35
C LYS A 85 5.30 6.18 19.55
N ALA A 86 4.77 5.02 19.17
CA ALA A 86 5.48 4.03 18.36
C ALA A 86 5.88 4.61 16.99
N LEU A 87 4.94 5.24 16.28
CA LEU A 87 5.20 5.85 14.96
C LEU A 87 6.28 6.94 15.00
N LEU A 88 6.33 7.75 16.07
CA LEU A 88 7.38 8.75 16.25
C LEU A 88 8.71 8.12 16.66
N TYR A 89 8.68 7.15 17.58
CA TYR A 89 9.87 6.43 18.04
C TYR A 89 10.57 5.69 16.91
N LEU A 90 9.85 4.95 16.07
CA LEU A 90 10.41 4.16 14.97
C LEU A 90 11.13 5.02 13.93
N LYS A 91 10.75 6.29 13.76
CA LYS A 91 11.48 7.22 12.87
C LYS A 91 12.91 7.47 13.33
N SER A 92 13.22 7.20 14.60
CA SER A 92 14.56 7.35 15.17
C SER A 92 15.46 6.11 15.09
N ILE A 93 14.95 5.00 14.56
CA ILE A 93 15.66 3.72 14.43
C ILE A 93 16.11 3.53 12.97
N ASP A 94 17.42 3.41 12.70
CA ASP A 94 17.91 3.35 11.30
C ASP A 94 17.71 1.97 10.69
N GLU A 95 17.76 0.92 11.51
CA GLU A 95 17.60 -0.47 11.10
C GLU A 95 16.18 -0.79 10.62
N LEU A 96 15.22 0.11 10.84
CA LEU A 96 13.80 -0.04 10.50
C LEU A 96 13.31 1.01 9.50
N GLN A 97 14.20 1.71 8.78
CA GLN A 97 13.80 2.79 7.87
C GLN A 97 13.02 2.31 6.63
N ASP A 98 13.13 1.02 6.29
CA ASP A 98 12.37 0.38 5.21
C ASP A 98 10.97 -0.06 5.64
N TRP A 99 10.62 0.09 6.92
CA TRP A 99 9.26 -0.14 7.43
C TRP A 99 8.34 1.02 7.06
N ASP A 100 7.09 0.69 6.74
CA ASP A 100 6.02 1.70 6.64
C ASP A 100 5.34 1.87 7.99
N GLY A 101 5.83 2.83 8.76
CA GLY A 101 5.34 3.07 10.12
C GLY A 101 5.65 1.89 11.04
N GLN A 102 4.61 1.14 11.44
CA GLN A 102 4.74 -0.06 12.27
C GLN A 102 4.72 -1.37 11.45
N SER A 103 4.58 -1.27 10.13
CA SER A 103 4.51 -2.44 9.24
C SER A 103 5.90 -2.78 8.71
N PRO A 104 6.45 -3.97 9.02
CA PRO A 104 7.67 -4.45 8.37
C PRO A 104 7.48 -4.56 6.85
N PRO A 105 8.57 -4.48 6.06
CA PRO A 105 8.51 -4.81 4.65
C PRO A 105 7.85 -6.17 4.44
N THR A 106 6.85 -6.22 3.56
CA THR A 106 6.15 -7.47 3.27
C THR A 106 7.13 -8.46 2.66
N ILE A 107 7.37 -9.56 3.39
CA ILE A 107 8.16 -10.68 2.90
C ILE A 107 7.35 -11.49 1.88
N ARG A 108 8.05 -12.21 0.99
CA ARG A 108 7.39 -13.23 0.16
C ARG A 108 6.76 -14.28 1.05
N HIS A 109 5.45 -14.43 0.97
CA HIS A 109 4.72 -15.36 1.81
C HIS A 109 3.59 -16.08 1.08
N GLN A 110 3.24 -17.26 1.58
CA GLN A 110 1.98 -17.93 1.28
C GLN A 110 1.27 -18.21 2.61
N LYS A 111 0.04 -17.70 2.75
CA LYS A 111 -0.74 -17.79 4.00
C LYS A 111 0.01 -17.27 5.23
N GLY A 112 0.75 -16.16 5.08
CA GLY A 112 1.56 -15.54 6.13
C GLY A 112 2.85 -16.30 6.51
N LYS A 113 3.14 -17.42 5.85
CA LYS A 113 4.39 -18.17 6.06
C LYS A 113 5.43 -17.77 5.01
N PRO A 114 6.70 -17.54 5.40
CA PRO A 114 7.76 -17.22 4.44
C PRO A 114 7.87 -18.28 3.34
N VAL A 115 7.99 -17.82 2.10
CA VAL A 115 8.27 -18.71 0.96
C VAL A 115 9.75 -19.15 1.01
N PRO A 116 10.04 -20.47 0.97
CA PRO A 116 11.42 -20.96 0.93
C PRO A 116 12.17 -20.45 -0.31
N THR A 117 13.36 -19.90 -0.12
CA THR A 117 14.23 -19.47 -1.23
C THR A 117 15.08 -20.65 -1.70
N ILE A 118 14.52 -21.47 -2.57
CA ILE A 118 15.15 -22.68 -3.12
C ILE A 118 15.39 -22.46 -4.61
N ALA A 119 16.61 -22.70 -5.09
CA ALA A 119 17.00 -22.40 -6.47
C ALA A 119 16.14 -23.18 -7.49
N GLU A 120 15.79 -24.42 -7.16
CA GLU A 120 14.96 -25.32 -7.96
C GLU A 120 13.49 -24.90 -8.04
N ILE A 121 13.03 -24.02 -7.13
CA ILE A 121 11.68 -23.44 -7.16
C ILE A 121 11.72 -22.07 -7.85
N LYS A 122 12.80 -21.32 -7.67
CA LYS A 122 12.91 -19.94 -8.11
C LYS A 122 12.88 -19.85 -9.65
N GLY A 123 11.80 -19.28 -10.17
CA GLY A 123 11.58 -19.10 -11.61
C GLY A 123 10.90 -20.29 -12.29
N GLU A 124 10.62 -21.37 -11.56
CA GLU A 124 9.69 -22.38 -12.02
C GLU A 124 8.25 -21.92 -11.74
N LYS A 125 7.39 -21.98 -12.76
CA LYS A 125 5.97 -21.61 -12.66
C LYS A 125 5.16 -22.69 -11.92
N LEU A 126 5.37 -22.81 -10.60
CA LEU A 126 4.77 -23.83 -9.73
C LEU A 126 3.76 -23.22 -8.74
N PRO A 127 2.52 -22.95 -9.17
CA PRO A 127 1.49 -22.44 -8.27
C PRO A 127 1.13 -23.44 -7.17
N SER A 128 0.48 -22.95 -6.11
CA SER A 128 0.21 -23.73 -4.89
C SER A 128 -1.05 -24.62 -4.98
N PHE A 129 -1.30 -25.26 -6.13
CA PHE A 129 -2.41 -26.19 -6.31
C PHE A 129 -2.08 -27.34 -7.29
N GLY A 130 -2.90 -28.39 -7.29
CA GLY A 130 -2.84 -29.49 -8.27
C GLY A 130 -1.46 -30.18 -8.36
N PRO A 131 -1.03 -30.62 -9.56
CA PRO A 131 0.25 -31.31 -9.73
C PRO A 131 1.46 -30.41 -9.44
N TYR A 132 1.32 -29.09 -9.60
CA TYR A 132 2.37 -28.12 -9.28
C TYR A 132 2.69 -28.11 -7.79
N LEU A 133 1.66 -28.18 -6.93
CA LEU A 133 1.85 -28.28 -5.49
C LEU A 133 2.54 -29.58 -5.08
N GLU A 134 2.25 -30.69 -5.75
CA GLU A 134 2.92 -31.97 -5.51
C GLU A 134 4.40 -31.89 -5.87
N LYS A 135 4.73 -31.33 -7.05
CA LYS A 135 6.11 -31.09 -7.46
C LYS A 135 6.84 -30.18 -6.47
N ARG A 136 6.19 -29.09 -6.04
CA ARG A 136 6.74 -28.15 -5.05
C ARG A 136 7.01 -28.82 -3.70
N LYS A 137 6.08 -29.66 -3.22
CA LYS A 137 6.27 -30.45 -1.99
C LYS A 137 7.43 -31.44 -2.11
N ARG A 138 7.59 -32.08 -3.28
CA ARG A 138 8.70 -33.00 -3.54
C ARG A 138 10.05 -32.28 -3.46
N ILE A 139 10.20 -31.15 -4.17
CA ILE A 139 11.41 -30.33 -4.13
C ILE A 139 11.73 -29.89 -2.69
N LEU A 140 10.71 -29.45 -1.94
CA LEU A 140 10.89 -29.06 -0.54
C LEU A 140 11.36 -30.21 0.35
N ALA A 141 10.81 -31.42 0.15
CA ALA A 141 11.22 -32.60 0.91
C ALA A 141 12.67 -33.00 0.58
N GLU A 142 13.05 -33.01 -0.69
CA GLU A 142 14.42 -33.28 -1.14
C GLU A 142 15.41 -32.26 -0.59
N ASN A 143 15.07 -30.96 -0.64
CA ASN A 143 15.90 -29.91 -0.08
C ASN A 143 16.09 -30.08 1.44
N LYS A 144 15.05 -30.48 2.18
CA LYS A 144 15.14 -30.76 3.62
C LYS A 144 16.01 -31.97 3.95
N ILE A 145 15.98 -33.01 3.10
CA ILE A 145 16.88 -34.16 3.24
C ILE A 145 18.34 -33.72 3.02
N ASN A 146 18.59 -32.90 2.01
CA ASN A 146 19.92 -32.35 1.74
C ASN A 146 20.42 -31.48 2.91
N ASP A 147 19.58 -30.57 3.44
CA ASP A 147 19.89 -29.75 4.62
C ASP A 147 20.33 -30.61 5.83
N LEU A 148 19.69 -31.77 6.05
CA LEU A 148 20.05 -32.69 7.14
C LEU A 148 21.42 -33.35 6.95
N THR A 149 21.84 -33.56 5.71
CA THR A 149 23.16 -34.13 5.39
C THR A 149 24.28 -33.09 5.46
N CYS A 150 23.94 -31.81 5.33
CA CYS A 150 24.87 -30.70 5.49
C CYS A 150 25.01 -30.36 6.98
N ASN A 151 26.17 -30.62 7.59
CA ASN A 151 26.47 -30.23 8.98
C ASN A 151 26.56 -28.70 9.14
N THR A 152 25.45 -27.99 9.10
CA THR A 152 25.38 -26.57 9.48
C THR A 152 25.06 -26.47 10.95
N SER A 153 26.03 -26.04 11.76
CA SER A 153 25.80 -25.71 13.17
C SER A 153 24.79 -24.56 13.28
N PRO A 154 23.84 -24.61 14.24
CA PRO A 154 22.92 -23.50 14.45
C PRO A 154 23.71 -22.25 14.85
N VAL A 155 23.63 -21.19 14.04
CA VAL A 155 24.20 -19.88 14.38
C VAL A 155 23.25 -19.20 15.36
N THR A 156 23.53 -19.30 16.64
CA THR A 156 22.86 -18.49 17.67
C THR A 156 23.37 -17.06 17.56
N LYS A 157 22.57 -16.18 16.96
CA LYS A 157 22.82 -14.73 17.04
C LYS A 157 22.41 -14.24 18.43
N GLU A 158 23.29 -13.53 19.12
CA GLU A 158 22.92 -12.79 20.34
C GLU A 158 21.86 -11.75 19.98
N LYS A 159 20.80 -11.66 20.79
CA LYS A 159 19.75 -10.66 20.60
C LYS A 159 20.25 -9.30 21.09
N THR A 160 20.50 -8.38 20.16
CA THR A 160 20.73 -6.97 20.47
C THR A 160 19.42 -6.19 20.37
N HIS A 161 19.32 -5.07 21.09
CA HIS A 161 18.19 -4.14 21.00
C HIS A 161 18.60 -2.93 20.16
N PHE A 162 17.69 -2.43 19.33
CA PHE A 162 17.93 -1.19 18.59
C PHE A 162 17.84 0.01 19.52
N VAL A 163 18.66 1.02 19.25
CA VAL A 163 18.74 2.25 20.04
C VAL A 163 18.52 3.43 19.11
N PRO A 164 17.75 4.46 19.52
CA PRO A 164 17.62 5.69 18.76
C PRO A 164 18.98 6.31 18.43
N ASN A 165 19.25 6.53 17.15
CA ASN A 165 20.46 7.19 16.64
C ASN A 165 20.24 8.68 16.32
N LYS A 166 18.99 9.13 16.33
CA LYS A 166 18.58 10.51 16.08
C LYS A 166 17.49 10.93 17.08
N PRO A 167 17.26 12.25 17.29
CA PRO A 167 16.19 12.70 18.17
C PRO A 167 14.82 12.19 17.70
N ILE A 168 14.02 11.68 18.65
CA ILE A 168 12.64 11.27 18.37
C ILE A 168 11.83 12.52 18.00
N PRO A 169 11.18 12.56 16.83
CA PRO A 169 10.37 13.71 16.43
C PRO A 169 9.22 13.94 17.41
N SER A 170 9.02 15.19 17.80
CA SER A 170 7.82 15.63 18.50
C SER A 170 6.68 15.94 17.52
N VAL A 171 5.46 16.14 18.02
CA VAL A 171 4.31 16.47 17.18
C VAL A 171 4.59 17.71 16.32
N LYS A 172 5.17 18.78 16.89
CA LYS A 172 5.51 20.00 16.14
C LYS A 172 6.45 19.73 14.95
N ASP A 173 7.32 18.72 15.05
CA ASP A 173 8.32 18.44 14.04
C ASP A 173 7.72 17.74 12.82
N VAL A 174 6.54 17.13 12.96
CA VAL A 174 5.87 16.37 11.88
C VAL A 174 4.73 17.15 11.22
N ILE A 175 4.24 18.23 11.83
CA ILE A 175 3.15 19.02 11.26
C ILE A 175 3.52 19.54 9.86
N GLY A 176 2.65 19.28 8.88
CA GLY A 176 2.79 19.80 7.51
C GLY A 176 3.87 19.12 6.65
N ARG A 177 4.54 18.05 7.12
CA ARG A 177 5.60 17.37 6.34
C ARG A 177 5.17 16.82 4.98
N ALA A 178 3.89 16.50 4.81
CA ALA A 178 3.38 15.99 3.53
C ALA A 178 3.09 17.10 2.50
N LEU A 179 3.01 18.37 2.92
CA LEU A 179 2.61 19.47 2.05
C LEU A 179 3.56 19.70 0.87
N GLN A 180 4.85 19.37 1.04
CA GLN A 180 5.87 19.47 -0.02
C GLN A 180 5.59 18.55 -1.22
N TYR A 181 4.80 17.48 -1.04
CA TYR A 181 4.45 16.53 -2.09
C TYR A 181 3.11 16.84 -2.78
N ILE A 182 2.41 17.90 -2.34
CA ILE A 182 1.08 18.25 -2.85
C ILE A 182 1.21 19.47 -3.78
N GLY A 183 0.93 19.25 -5.06
CA GLY A 183 1.05 20.25 -6.12
C GLY A 183 -0.13 20.24 -7.10
N SER A 184 -0.04 21.05 -8.15
CA SER A 184 -0.92 20.92 -9.32
C SER A 184 -0.48 19.73 -10.18
N TYR A 185 -1.39 19.22 -11.01
CA TYR A 185 -1.08 18.14 -11.94
C TYR A 185 0.12 18.47 -12.86
N SER A 186 0.27 19.73 -13.27
CA SER A 186 1.37 20.20 -14.11
C SER A 186 2.76 20.13 -13.46
N GLN A 187 2.83 19.96 -12.13
CA GLN A 187 4.08 19.78 -11.40
C GLN A 187 4.51 18.31 -11.31
N LEU A 188 3.64 17.39 -11.73
CA LEU A 188 3.94 15.96 -11.73
C LEU A 188 4.76 15.60 -12.98
N ASN A 189 5.80 14.79 -12.79
CA ASN A 189 6.65 14.33 -13.87
C ASN A 189 5.90 13.28 -14.71
N ILE A 190 5.58 13.63 -15.96
CA ILE A 190 4.89 12.71 -16.89
C ILE A 190 5.87 11.82 -17.67
N GLN A 191 7.18 12.00 -17.51
CA GLN A 191 8.24 11.19 -18.10
C GLN A 191 8.67 10.03 -17.19
N GLU A 192 8.62 10.21 -15.87
CA GLU A 192 8.90 9.17 -14.87
C GLU A 192 7.75 8.18 -14.72
N GLN A 193 7.55 7.35 -15.75
CA GLN A 193 6.49 6.35 -15.80
C GLN A 193 6.89 5.08 -15.04
N VAL A 194 5.86 4.35 -14.60
CA VAL A 194 6.00 3.06 -13.92
C VAL A 194 5.28 1.94 -14.67
N VAL A 195 5.62 0.70 -14.34
CA VAL A 195 4.88 -0.50 -14.78
C VAL A 195 4.64 -1.41 -13.58
N ALA A 196 3.60 -2.24 -13.66
CA ALA A 196 3.31 -3.22 -12.62
C ALA A 196 4.27 -4.41 -12.73
N LEU A 197 4.74 -4.90 -11.59
CA LEU A 197 5.52 -6.13 -11.45
C LEU A 197 4.80 -7.03 -10.44
N ILE A 198 4.51 -8.27 -10.85
CA ILE A 198 3.79 -9.26 -10.02
C ILE A 198 4.81 -10.26 -9.48
N ASP A 199 4.77 -10.49 -8.17
CA ASP A 199 5.53 -11.55 -7.52
C ASP A 199 4.74 -12.87 -7.58
N GLU A 200 5.14 -13.76 -8.49
CA GLU A 200 4.48 -15.05 -8.73
C GLU A 200 4.42 -15.93 -7.47
N GLU A 201 5.39 -15.81 -6.56
CA GLU A 201 5.44 -16.59 -5.32
C GLU A 201 4.43 -16.12 -4.27
N MET A 202 3.99 -14.86 -4.36
CA MET A 202 2.93 -14.30 -3.51
C MET A 202 1.55 -14.40 -4.16
N CYS A 203 1.48 -14.68 -5.46
CA CYS A 203 0.23 -14.78 -6.19
C CYS A 203 -0.64 -15.92 -5.64
N ILE A 204 -1.95 -15.68 -5.61
CA ILE A 204 -2.97 -16.69 -5.25
C ILE A 204 -3.90 -17.02 -6.41
N ASN A 205 -3.48 -16.71 -7.65
CA ASN A 205 -4.12 -17.17 -8.88
C ASN A 205 -5.58 -16.71 -9.11
N CYS A 206 -6.01 -15.62 -8.47
CA CYS A 206 -7.41 -15.17 -8.52
C CYS A 206 -7.82 -14.45 -9.81
N GLY A 207 -6.86 -14.04 -10.66
CA GLY A 207 -7.14 -13.33 -11.91
C GLY A 207 -7.72 -11.91 -11.77
N LYS A 208 -7.85 -11.33 -10.55
CA LYS A 208 -8.43 -9.98 -10.37
C LYS A 208 -7.65 -8.88 -11.08
N CYS A 209 -6.33 -8.96 -11.09
CA CYS A 209 -5.46 -8.06 -11.84
C CYS A 209 -5.71 -8.15 -13.35
N TYR A 210 -5.81 -9.37 -13.88
CA TYR A 210 -6.17 -9.66 -15.27
C TYR A 210 -7.54 -9.05 -15.64
N MET A 211 -8.59 -9.40 -14.90
CA MET A 211 -9.95 -8.90 -15.14
C MET A 211 -10.02 -7.36 -15.13
N THR A 212 -9.37 -6.73 -14.14
CA THR A 212 -9.36 -5.27 -14.01
C THR A 212 -8.59 -4.61 -15.14
N CYS A 213 -7.47 -5.21 -15.58
CA CYS A 213 -6.72 -4.67 -16.72
C CYS A 213 -7.50 -4.84 -18.03
N ASN A 214 -8.30 -5.90 -18.17
CA ASN A 214 -9.11 -6.11 -19.36
C ASN A 214 -10.30 -5.17 -19.45
N ASP A 215 -11.14 -5.12 -18.42
CA ASP A 215 -12.43 -4.45 -18.52
C ASP A 215 -12.39 -3.01 -17.97
N SER A 216 -11.25 -2.59 -17.42
CA SER A 216 -11.06 -1.24 -16.87
C SER A 216 -9.68 -0.66 -17.17
N GLY A 217 -8.89 -1.30 -18.05
CA GLY A 217 -7.51 -0.92 -18.33
C GLY A 217 -7.11 -1.06 -19.79
N TYR A 218 -5.99 -1.74 -20.03
CA TYR A 218 -5.27 -1.76 -21.30
C TYR A 218 -4.97 -3.17 -21.82
N GLN A 219 -5.65 -4.20 -21.29
CA GLN A 219 -5.49 -5.60 -21.70
C GLN A 219 -4.02 -6.05 -21.70
N ALA A 220 -3.26 -5.58 -20.70
CA ALA A 220 -1.79 -5.68 -20.67
C ALA A 220 -1.28 -6.80 -19.74
N ILE A 221 -2.16 -7.68 -19.27
CA ILE A 221 -1.83 -8.79 -18.39
C ILE A 221 -2.26 -10.08 -19.11
N GLU A 222 -1.34 -11.03 -19.21
CA GLU A 222 -1.65 -12.39 -19.64
C GLU A 222 -2.02 -13.23 -18.42
N PHE A 223 -2.94 -14.17 -18.59
CA PHE A 223 -3.36 -15.10 -17.55
C PHE A 223 -3.27 -16.52 -18.10
N ASP A 224 -2.31 -17.28 -17.58
CA ASP A 224 -2.01 -18.62 -18.07
C ASP A 224 -3.16 -19.59 -17.74
N PRO A 225 -3.68 -20.36 -18.72
CA PRO A 225 -4.87 -21.17 -18.53
C PRO A 225 -4.66 -22.41 -17.64
N GLU A 226 -3.41 -22.85 -17.44
CA GLU A 226 -3.10 -24.07 -16.68
C GLU A 226 -2.61 -23.73 -15.27
N THR A 227 -1.64 -22.83 -15.17
CA THR A 227 -1.04 -22.40 -13.90
C THR A 227 -1.84 -21.29 -13.23
N HIS A 228 -2.72 -20.60 -13.96
CA HIS A 228 -3.42 -19.40 -13.49
C HIS A 228 -2.45 -18.35 -12.91
N LEU A 229 -1.21 -18.31 -13.40
CA LEU A 229 -0.26 -17.25 -13.09
C LEU A 229 -0.45 -16.10 -14.08
N THR A 230 -0.19 -14.88 -13.62
CA THR A 230 -0.35 -13.67 -14.42
C THR A 230 1.00 -13.06 -14.76
N THR A 231 1.18 -12.62 -16.00
CA THR A 231 2.39 -11.93 -16.46
C THR A 231 2.01 -10.57 -17.03
N VAL A 232 2.69 -9.51 -16.57
CA VAL A 232 2.48 -8.15 -17.09
C VAL A 232 3.32 -7.98 -18.36
N THR A 233 2.69 -7.50 -19.42
CA THR A 233 3.32 -7.25 -20.73
C THR A 233 3.83 -5.80 -20.86
N ASP A 234 4.64 -5.54 -21.88
CA ASP A 234 5.18 -4.19 -22.19
C ASP A 234 4.10 -3.16 -22.54
N SER A 235 2.88 -3.62 -22.84
CA SER A 235 1.70 -2.77 -23.04
C SER A 235 1.18 -2.09 -21.77
N CYS A 236 1.71 -2.45 -20.60
CA CYS A 236 1.36 -1.84 -19.32
C CYS A 236 1.61 -0.32 -19.35
N THR A 237 0.65 0.47 -18.89
CA THR A 237 0.75 1.93 -18.83
C THR A 237 0.99 2.46 -17.42
N GLY A 238 1.15 1.59 -16.42
CA GLY A 238 1.35 2.03 -15.04
C GLY A 238 0.13 2.67 -14.37
N CYS A 239 -1.11 2.37 -14.79
CA CYS A 239 -2.32 2.97 -14.20
C CYS A 239 -2.62 2.54 -12.75
N THR A 240 -1.90 1.53 -12.24
CA THR A 240 -1.95 1.03 -10.85
C THR A 240 -3.24 0.31 -10.45
N LEU A 241 -4.27 0.24 -11.31
CA LEU A 241 -5.54 -0.44 -10.99
C LEU A 241 -5.37 -1.91 -10.57
N CYS A 242 -4.48 -2.66 -11.23
CA CYS A 242 -4.23 -4.06 -10.89
C CYS A 242 -3.67 -4.24 -9.47
N LEU A 243 -2.78 -3.33 -9.03
CA LEU A 243 -2.27 -3.30 -7.67
C LEU A 243 -3.40 -2.99 -6.68
N SER A 244 -4.22 -1.99 -6.98
CA SER A 244 -5.32 -1.54 -6.10
C SER A 244 -6.39 -2.60 -5.84
N VAL A 245 -6.55 -3.60 -6.72
CA VAL A 245 -7.52 -4.69 -6.55
C VAL A 245 -6.91 -6.02 -6.10
N CYS A 246 -5.58 -6.10 -6.01
CA CYS A 246 -4.89 -7.33 -5.64
C CYS A 246 -5.21 -7.66 -4.17
N PRO A 247 -5.67 -8.88 -3.85
CA PRO A 247 -6.03 -9.23 -2.48
C PRO A 247 -4.82 -9.51 -1.57
N ILE A 248 -3.61 -9.59 -2.15
CA ILE A 248 -2.37 -9.87 -1.41
C ILE A 248 -1.54 -8.58 -1.41
N ILE A 249 -1.36 -8.02 -0.21
CA ILE A 249 -0.54 -6.82 0.03
C ILE A 249 0.85 -7.05 -0.57
N ASP A 250 1.34 -6.07 -1.33
CA ASP A 250 2.65 -6.05 -1.99
C ASP A 250 2.97 -7.19 -2.96
N CYS A 251 2.01 -8.07 -3.30
CA CYS A 251 2.18 -9.04 -4.38
C CYS A 251 2.40 -8.34 -5.73
N ILE A 252 1.79 -7.17 -5.93
CA ILE A 252 2.04 -6.33 -7.10
C ILE A 252 2.73 -5.05 -6.63
N LYS A 253 3.84 -4.68 -7.26
CA LYS A 253 4.57 -3.43 -7.02
C LYS A 253 4.64 -2.60 -8.29
N MET A 254 4.71 -1.28 -8.15
CA MET A 254 4.99 -0.38 -9.27
C MET A 254 6.49 -0.14 -9.32
N VAL A 255 7.12 -0.44 -10.45
CA VAL A 255 8.56 -0.25 -10.66
C VAL A 255 8.79 0.74 -11.80
N ALA A 256 9.93 1.44 -11.78
CA ALA A 256 10.27 2.38 -12.84
C ALA A 256 10.27 1.68 -14.21
N ARG A 257 9.64 2.31 -15.21
CA ARG A 257 9.62 1.79 -16.57
C ARG A 257 11.01 1.91 -17.18
N THR A 258 11.55 0.79 -17.68
CA THR A 258 12.87 0.74 -18.31
C THR A 258 12.86 1.09 -19.80
N THR A 259 11.68 1.11 -20.42
CA THR A 259 11.48 1.45 -21.83
C THR A 259 10.79 2.81 -21.98
N PRO A 260 11.03 3.57 -23.06
CA PRO A 260 10.31 4.82 -23.31
C PRO A 260 8.79 4.61 -23.32
N TYR A 261 8.06 5.52 -22.67
CA TYR A 261 6.61 5.49 -22.69
C TYR A 261 6.07 6.25 -23.89
N VAL A 262 5.23 5.59 -24.68
CA VAL A 262 4.51 6.21 -25.81
C VAL A 262 3.01 6.09 -25.55
N PRO A 263 2.29 7.20 -25.30
CA PRO A 263 0.85 7.16 -25.08
C PRO A 263 0.12 6.58 -26.30
N LYS A 264 -0.76 5.59 -26.05
CA LYS A 264 -1.60 4.99 -27.09
C LYS A 264 -2.65 6.02 -27.53
N ARG A 265 -2.49 6.60 -28.72
CA ARG A 265 -3.41 7.62 -29.27
C ARG A 265 -4.62 7.06 -30.01
N GLY A 266 -4.64 5.75 -30.29
CA GLY A 266 -5.68 5.08 -31.07
C GLY A 266 -5.57 5.36 -32.57
N LEU A 267 -5.48 6.62 -32.97
CA LEU A 267 -5.23 7.08 -34.34
C LEU A 267 -3.91 7.85 -34.44
N PRO A 268 -3.26 7.89 -35.62
CA PRO A 268 -2.13 8.78 -35.85
C PRO A 268 -2.52 10.23 -35.57
N LEU A 269 -1.63 10.98 -34.91
CA LEU A 269 -1.80 12.42 -34.79
C LEU A 269 -1.60 13.03 -36.18
N THR A 270 -2.66 13.58 -36.78
CA THR A 270 -2.54 14.39 -37.99
C THR A 270 -1.85 15.69 -37.63
N VAL A 271 -0.53 15.72 -37.74
CA VAL A 271 0.21 16.98 -37.78
C VAL A 271 0.13 17.46 -39.22
N ASN A 272 -0.90 18.24 -39.56
CA ASN A 272 -0.71 19.26 -40.60
C ASN A 272 -0.23 20.50 -39.84
N PRO A 273 1.08 20.77 -39.77
CA PRO A 273 1.52 22.09 -39.35
C PRO A 273 1.09 23.04 -40.46
N VAL A 274 -0.01 23.76 -40.24
CA VAL A 274 -0.24 24.99 -41.01
C VAL A 274 0.82 25.95 -40.50
N CYS A 275 1.91 26.07 -41.25
CA CYS A 275 2.85 27.19 -41.14
C CYS A 275 2.13 28.52 -41.35
#